data_AF-A0A8I2YY37-F1
#
_entry.id   AF-A0A8I2YY37-F1
#
_cell.length_a   1.000
_cell.length_b   1.000
_cell.length_c   1.000
_cell.angle_alpha   90.00
_cell.angle_beta   90.00
_cell.angle_gamma   90.00
#
_symmetry.space_group_name_H-M   'P 1'
#
loop_
_entity.id
_entity.type
_entity.pdbx_description
1 polymer ?
#
loop_
_entity_poly.entity_id
_entity_poly.type
_entity_poly.pdbx_seq_one_letter_code
_entity_poly.pdbx_strand_id
1 'polypeptide(L)'
;MSSPMDIPMWRSLRFRGPFVSALVEFRALRELDLDLLCTAEMSDEDYGCLAGSLTQLWGLKLGTANPSITRARPAASVGAVIAVLRCCQHLKTLHIVFDGSVSPPAGSTMRGGKAALSDLASAQGWGVSNGRITKLCVGYSPIVDATIHVIASCFKSIMPSLVQIECRARNEQWRLVQNILGSYNDGPRAVH
;
A
#
# COMPACT_ATOMS: atom_id res chain seq x y z
N MET A 1 7.48 44.54 -8.03
CA MET A 1 6.15 44.13 -7.56
C MET A 1 5.72 42.96 -8.42
N SER A 2 5.88 41.75 -7.92
CA SER A 2 5.55 40.53 -8.66
C SER A 2 4.41 39.83 -7.93
N SER A 3 3.33 39.58 -8.67
CA SER A 3 2.08 38.98 -8.20
C SER A 3 2.33 37.65 -7.48
N PRO A 4 1.64 37.34 -6.37
CA PRO A 4 1.68 36.00 -5.81
C PRO A 4 1.00 35.07 -6.80
N MET A 5 1.76 34.11 -7.34
CA MET A 5 1.19 33.00 -8.10
C MET A 5 0.18 32.27 -7.22
N ASP A 6 -1.06 32.21 -7.69
CA ASP A 6 -2.08 31.27 -7.23
C ASP A 6 -1.50 29.86 -7.21
N ILE A 7 -1.19 29.37 -6.01
CA ILE A 7 -0.91 27.97 -5.78
C ILE A 7 -2.27 27.27 -5.81
N PRO A 8 -2.51 26.32 -6.72
CA PRO A 8 -3.81 25.68 -6.83
C PRO A 8 -4.19 24.99 -5.51
N MET A 9 -5.42 25.28 -5.05
CA MET A 9 -6.02 24.86 -3.78
C MET A 9 -5.99 23.34 -3.52
N TRP A 10 -5.74 22.53 -4.55
CA TRP A 10 -5.60 21.07 -4.46
C TRP A 10 -4.25 20.59 -3.90
N ARG A 11 -3.25 21.47 -3.75
CA ARG A 11 -1.95 21.13 -3.15
C ARG A 11 -1.97 20.92 -1.64
N SER A 12 -3.11 21.14 -0.98
CA SER A 12 -3.25 20.88 0.46
C SER A 12 -4.64 20.30 0.77
N LEU A 13 -5.02 19.23 0.06
CA LEU A 13 -5.92 18.23 0.62
C LEU A 13 -5.16 17.51 1.74
N ARG A 14 -4.87 18.25 2.83
CA ARG A 14 -4.60 17.63 4.12
C ARG A 14 -5.81 16.73 4.35
N PHE A 15 -5.59 15.43 4.51
CA PHE A 15 -6.60 14.43 4.85
C PHE A 15 -7.24 14.66 6.23
N ARG A 16 -7.28 15.92 6.70
CA ARG A 16 -7.84 16.38 7.97
C ARG A 16 -9.05 17.27 7.71
N GLY A 17 -10.23 16.78 8.09
CA GLY A 17 -11.39 17.63 8.37
C GLY A 17 -12.64 17.31 7.56
N PRO A 18 -12.82 17.77 6.30
CA PRO A 18 -14.15 17.70 5.65
C PRO A 18 -14.33 16.51 4.71
N PHE A 19 -13.32 16.17 3.90
CA PHE A 19 -13.48 15.19 2.81
C PHE A 19 -13.64 13.75 3.32
N VAL A 20 -12.78 13.31 4.23
CA VAL A 20 -12.90 11.99 4.86
C VAL A 20 -14.22 11.89 5.62
N SER A 21 -14.57 12.93 6.39
CA SER A 21 -15.83 12.99 7.15
C SER A 21 -17.05 12.81 6.25
N ALA A 22 -17.08 13.47 5.09
CA ALA A 22 -18.16 13.29 4.11
C ALA A 22 -18.20 11.86 3.54
N LEU A 23 -17.05 11.21 3.33
CA LEU A 23 -17.01 9.81 2.89
C LEU A 23 -17.56 8.84 3.95
N VAL A 24 -17.36 9.12 5.25
CA VAL A 24 -17.85 8.25 6.35
C VAL A 24 -19.38 8.23 6.44
N GLU A 25 -20.07 9.24 5.91
CA GLU A 25 -21.55 9.26 5.87
C GLU A 25 -22.10 8.13 4.98
N PHE A 26 -21.34 7.67 3.99
CA PHE A 26 -21.72 6.60 3.08
C PHE A 26 -21.42 5.22 3.65
N ARG A 27 -22.26 4.76 4.58
CA ARG A 27 -22.10 3.44 5.25
C ARG A 27 -22.11 2.22 4.30
N ALA A 28 -22.69 2.37 3.12
CA ALA A 28 -22.76 1.33 2.10
C ALA A 28 -21.67 1.45 1.02
N LEU A 29 -20.70 2.36 1.19
CA LEU A 29 -19.65 2.57 0.19
C LEU A 29 -18.82 1.29 0.02
N ARG A 30 -18.81 0.76 -1.20
CA ARG A 30 -18.07 -0.46 -1.58
C ARG A 30 -16.84 -0.16 -2.41
N GLU A 31 -16.83 0.94 -3.13
CA GLU A 31 -15.73 1.32 -4.01
C GLU A 31 -15.40 2.79 -3.79
N LEU A 32 -14.12 3.07 -3.57
CA LEU A 32 -13.58 4.41 -3.50
C LEU A 32 -12.46 4.55 -4.52
N ASP A 33 -12.71 5.36 -5.55
CA ASP A 33 -11.75 5.66 -6.60
C ASP A 33 -11.30 7.12 -6.51
N LEU A 34 -10.10 7.32 -5.98
CA LEU A 34 -9.41 8.61 -5.93
C LEU A 34 -8.03 8.46 -6.58
N ASP A 35 -7.97 7.75 -7.71
CA ASP A 35 -6.70 7.38 -8.33
C ASP A 35 -5.90 8.59 -8.88
N LEU A 36 -6.59 9.72 -9.11
CA LEU A 36 -5.98 11.00 -9.51
C LEU A 36 -5.59 11.88 -8.31
N LEU A 37 -5.93 11.50 -7.08
CA LEU A 37 -5.59 12.27 -5.89
C LEU A 37 -4.09 12.26 -5.64
N CYS A 38 -3.52 13.38 -5.21
CA CYS A 38 -2.12 13.40 -4.80
C CYS A 38 -2.01 12.76 -3.40
N THR A 39 -1.37 11.60 -3.31
CA THR A 39 -1.20 10.85 -2.06
C THR A 39 0.21 10.95 -1.48
N ALA A 40 1.06 11.84 -2.02
CA ALA A 40 2.47 11.95 -1.66
C ALA A 40 2.68 12.22 -0.16
N GLU A 41 1.80 13.01 0.46
CA GLU A 41 1.88 13.38 1.88
C GLU A 41 1.07 12.45 2.80
N MET A 42 0.35 11.46 2.26
CA MET A 42 -0.41 10.53 3.09
C MET A 42 0.54 9.57 3.81
N SER A 43 0.48 9.54 5.13
CA SER A 43 1.20 8.63 6.00
C SER A 43 0.44 7.31 6.20
N ASP A 44 1.11 6.30 6.77
CA ASP A 44 0.48 5.01 7.13
C ASP A 44 -0.74 5.20 8.04
N GLU A 45 -0.70 6.20 8.93
CA GLU A 45 -1.81 6.56 9.82
C GLU A 45 -3.01 7.09 9.04
N ASP A 46 -2.78 7.94 8.03
CA ASP A 46 -3.86 8.48 7.19
C ASP A 46 -4.58 7.37 6.42
N TYR A 47 -3.83 6.42 5.86
CA TYR A 47 -4.38 5.22 5.23
C TYR A 47 -5.18 4.36 6.23
N GLY A 48 -4.67 4.21 7.45
CA GLY A 48 -5.36 3.49 8.54
C GLY A 48 -6.66 4.17 8.95
N CYS A 49 -6.69 5.50 9.10
CA CYS A 49 -7.89 6.26 9.42
C CYS A 49 -8.94 6.17 8.31
N LEU A 50 -8.53 6.29 7.05
CA LEU A 50 -9.42 6.15 5.90
C LEU A 50 -10.03 4.74 5.85
N ALA A 51 -9.20 3.71 5.92
CA ALA A 51 -9.66 2.32 5.86
C ALA A 51 -10.52 1.93 7.07
N GLY A 52 -10.17 2.43 8.26
CA GLY A 52 -10.94 2.22 9.49
C GLY A 52 -12.33 2.87 9.45
N SER A 53 -12.47 3.95 8.68
CA SER A 53 -13.76 4.63 8.48
C SER A 53 -14.62 3.95 7.41
N LEU A 54 -14.00 3.20 6.49
CA LEU A 54 -14.63 2.59 5.32
C LEU A 54 -14.38 1.07 5.27
N THR A 55 -14.68 0.38 6.37
CA THR A 55 -14.36 -1.06 6.55
C THR A 55 -15.05 -1.99 5.55
N GLN A 56 -16.12 -1.51 4.91
CA GLN A 56 -16.95 -2.25 3.97
C GLN A 56 -16.47 -2.23 2.51
N LEU A 57 -15.33 -1.57 2.24
CA LEU A 57 -14.75 -1.44 0.90
C LEU A 57 -14.32 -2.79 0.30
N TRP A 58 -14.64 -2.96 -0.98
CA TRP A 58 -14.19 -4.03 -1.86
C TRP A 58 -13.19 -3.51 -2.90
N GLY A 59 -13.24 -2.22 -3.24
CA GLY A 59 -12.27 -1.55 -4.10
C GLY A 59 -11.77 -0.25 -3.50
N LEU A 60 -10.44 -0.08 -3.48
CA LEU A 60 -9.79 1.16 -3.07
C LEU A 60 -8.73 1.53 -4.10
N LYS A 61 -8.83 2.71 -4.70
CA LYS A 61 -7.80 3.25 -5.59
C LYS A 61 -7.34 4.62 -5.16
N LEU A 62 -6.04 4.76 -4.92
CA LEU A 62 -5.44 5.96 -4.36
C LEU A 62 -4.14 6.32 -5.08
N GLY A 63 -4.18 7.43 -5.82
CA GLY A 63 -3.00 8.12 -6.36
C GLY A 63 -2.15 7.41 -7.43
N THR A 64 -2.55 6.24 -7.94
CA THR A 64 -1.74 5.51 -8.94
C THR A 64 -1.85 6.09 -10.34
N ALA A 65 -2.91 6.85 -10.63
CA ALA A 65 -3.08 7.56 -11.90
C ALA A 65 -2.58 9.00 -11.90
N ASN A 66 -2.12 9.52 -10.75
CA ASN A 66 -1.73 10.92 -10.67
C ASN A 66 -0.33 11.15 -11.31
N PRO A 67 -0.19 11.95 -12.37
CA PRO A 67 1.10 12.24 -13.00
C PRO A 67 2.04 13.09 -12.12
N SER A 68 1.51 13.90 -11.19
CA SER A 68 2.31 14.78 -10.34
C SER A 68 3.09 14.05 -9.25
N ILE A 69 2.69 12.83 -8.89
CA ILE A 69 3.35 12.05 -7.84
C ILE A 69 4.72 11.49 -8.28
N THR A 70 4.97 11.45 -9.59
CA THR A 70 6.25 10.99 -10.17
C THR A 70 7.48 11.77 -9.69
N ARG A 71 7.28 12.94 -9.07
CA ARG A 71 8.36 13.80 -8.55
C ARG A 71 8.46 13.82 -7.03
N ALA A 72 7.49 13.26 -6.32
CA ALA A 72 7.44 13.31 -4.87
C ALA A 72 7.59 11.90 -4.29
N ARG A 73 8.52 11.73 -3.36
CA ARG A 73 8.67 10.49 -2.61
C ARG A 73 7.44 10.31 -1.72
N PRO A 74 6.73 9.16 -1.77
CA PRO A 74 5.57 8.92 -0.91
C PRO A 74 5.96 8.90 0.56
N ALA A 75 5.11 9.46 1.43
CA ALA A 75 5.28 9.41 2.88
C ALA A 75 4.87 8.06 3.49
N ALA A 76 3.87 7.40 2.89
CA ALA A 76 3.45 6.06 3.27
C ALA A 76 4.53 5.02 2.99
N SER A 77 4.62 4.00 3.84
CA SER A 77 5.45 2.82 3.66
C SER A 77 4.60 1.60 3.30
N VAL A 78 5.21 0.41 3.25
CA VAL A 78 4.45 -0.87 3.18
C VAL A 78 3.46 -1.01 4.34
N GLY A 79 3.68 -0.30 5.46
CA GLY A 79 2.75 -0.20 6.59
C GLY A 79 1.35 0.30 6.20
N ALA A 80 1.23 1.20 5.21
CA ALA A 80 -0.06 1.63 4.70
C ALA A 80 -0.88 0.48 4.08
N VAL A 81 -0.22 -0.44 3.36
CA VAL A 81 -0.87 -1.64 2.81
C VAL A 81 -1.42 -2.50 3.97
N ILE A 82 -0.59 -2.75 4.98
CA ILE A 82 -0.96 -3.54 6.16
C ILE A 82 -2.13 -2.88 6.90
N ALA A 83 -2.09 -1.56 7.10
CA ALA A 83 -3.14 -0.79 7.76
C ALA A 83 -4.48 -0.90 7.02
N VAL A 84 -4.46 -0.74 5.68
CA VAL A 84 -5.66 -0.89 4.85
C VAL A 84 -6.24 -2.30 4.97
N LEU A 85 -5.42 -3.34 4.81
CA LEU A 85 -5.90 -4.72 4.84
C LEU A 85 -6.43 -5.12 6.23
N ARG A 86 -5.92 -4.52 7.30
CA ARG A 86 -6.38 -4.78 8.67
C ARG A 86 -7.82 -4.32 8.87
N CYS A 87 -8.19 -3.19 8.27
CA CYS A 87 -9.51 -2.60 8.39
C CYS A 87 -10.50 -3.07 7.31
N CYS A 88 -10.02 -3.31 6.08
CA CYS A 88 -10.84 -3.65 4.91
C CYS A 88 -10.62 -5.13 4.50
N GLN A 89 -11.13 -6.07 5.29
CA GLN A 89 -10.93 -7.51 5.05
C GLN A 89 -11.63 -8.03 3.77
N HIS A 90 -12.60 -7.27 3.25
CA HIS A 90 -13.33 -7.64 2.04
C HIS A 90 -12.73 -7.09 0.76
N LEU A 91 -11.62 -6.35 0.85
CA LEU A 91 -10.97 -5.70 -0.27
C LEU A 91 -10.53 -6.74 -1.32
N LYS A 92 -10.85 -6.47 -2.58
CA LYS A 92 -10.51 -7.27 -3.77
C LYS A 92 -9.59 -6.50 -4.71
N THR A 93 -9.77 -5.17 -4.77
CA THR A 93 -8.99 -4.28 -5.62
C THR A 93 -8.28 -3.25 -4.76
N LEU A 94 -6.95 -3.18 -4.89
CA LEU A 94 -6.11 -2.20 -4.21
C LEU A 94 -5.19 -1.52 -5.22
N HIS A 95 -5.35 -0.21 -5.38
CA HIS A 95 -4.36 0.65 -6.01
C HIS A 95 -3.80 1.59 -4.96
N ILE A 96 -2.48 1.59 -4.79
CA ILE A 96 -1.83 2.32 -3.72
C ILE A 96 -0.45 2.83 -4.15
N VAL A 97 -0.01 3.91 -3.53
CA VAL A 97 1.32 4.48 -3.67
C VAL A 97 1.98 4.52 -2.30
N PHE A 98 3.19 3.97 -2.21
CA PHE A 98 3.99 3.96 -0.97
C PHE A 98 5.48 3.88 -1.30
N ASP A 99 6.31 4.18 -0.33
CA ASP A 99 7.76 4.00 -0.39
C ASP A 99 8.14 2.60 0.09
N GLY A 100 8.47 1.73 -0.86
CA GLY A 100 8.98 0.39 -0.61
C GLY A 100 10.47 0.33 -0.29
N SER A 101 11.19 1.45 -0.33
CA SER A 101 12.60 1.47 0.12
C SER A 101 12.73 1.45 1.65
N VAL A 102 11.63 1.71 2.36
CA VAL A 102 11.53 1.56 3.81
C VAL A 102 11.12 0.12 4.11
N SER A 103 11.93 -0.59 4.90
CA SER A 103 11.58 -1.93 5.33
C SER A 103 10.20 -1.96 6.02
N PRO A 104 9.36 -2.97 5.73
CA PRO A 104 8.07 -3.12 6.39
C PRO A 104 8.24 -3.12 7.92
N PRO A 105 7.28 -2.55 8.67
CA PRO A 105 7.35 -2.54 10.13
C PRO A 105 7.38 -3.99 10.63
N ALA A 106 8.48 -4.39 11.30
CA ALA A 106 8.66 -5.74 11.81
C ALA A 106 7.44 -6.15 12.65
N GLY A 107 6.91 -7.34 12.38
CA GLY A 107 5.74 -7.88 13.07
C GLY A 107 6.03 -8.08 14.56
N SER A 108 5.74 -7.07 15.38
CA SER A 108 5.30 -7.18 16.77
C SER A 108 5.09 -5.76 17.29
N THR A 109 3.84 -5.44 17.62
CA THR A 109 3.44 -4.26 18.40
C THR A 109 3.94 -2.89 17.91
N MET A 110 3.01 -2.01 17.56
CA MET A 110 3.23 -0.57 17.75
C MET A 110 3.48 -0.29 19.24
N ARG A 111 4.72 -0.49 19.71
CA ARG A 111 5.30 0.07 20.92
C ARG A 111 6.83 0.05 20.72
N GLY A 112 7.43 1.23 20.82
CA GLY A 112 8.72 1.53 20.22
C GLY A 112 9.89 0.63 20.63
N GLY A 113 10.89 0.58 19.76
CA GLY A 113 12.13 -0.13 20.04
C GLY A 113 12.92 -0.43 18.78
N LYS A 114 14.07 0.24 18.65
CA LYS A 114 15.01 0.17 17.55
C LYS A 114 15.86 -1.12 17.64
N ALA A 115 15.27 -2.30 17.53
CA ALA A 115 16.02 -3.56 17.53
C ALA A 115 15.16 -4.75 17.04
N ALA A 116 15.27 -5.13 15.76
CA ALA A 116 15.00 -6.50 15.28
C ALA A 116 15.24 -6.56 13.75
N LEU A 117 16.50 -6.46 13.32
CA LEU A 117 16.89 -6.67 11.92
C LEU A 117 17.33 -8.12 11.64
N SER A 118 17.33 -8.99 12.63
CA SER A 118 17.96 -10.32 12.54
C SER A 118 17.02 -11.53 12.78
N ASP A 119 15.78 -11.33 13.26
CA ASP A 119 14.84 -12.44 13.55
C ASP A 119 13.72 -12.62 12.50
N LEU A 120 13.75 -11.82 11.42
CA LEU A 120 12.72 -11.76 10.35
C LEU A 120 12.59 -13.04 9.49
N ALA A 121 13.39 -14.07 9.75
CA ALA A 121 13.29 -15.37 9.07
C ALA A 121 12.34 -16.36 9.78
N SER A 122 11.85 -16.07 10.99
CA SER A 122 10.96 -16.97 11.75
C SER A 122 9.51 -16.47 11.80
N ALA A 123 8.71 -16.91 10.83
CA ALA A 123 7.35 -17.43 10.98
C ALA A 123 6.34 -16.78 11.98
N GLN A 124 6.40 -15.49 12.28
CA GLN A 124 5.30 -14.77 12.94
C GLN A 124 4.68 -13.78 11.95
N GLY A 125 3.46 -14.07 11.52
CA GLY A 125 2.75 -13.33 10.48
C GLY A 125 2.56 -11.85 10.81
N TRP A 126 2.40 -11.03 9.77
CA TRP A 126 2.23 -9.57 9.86
C TRP A 126 0.89 -9.12 10.51
N GLY A 127 0.19 -10.03 11.18
CA GLY A 127 -1.07 -9.78 11.88
C GLY A 127 -2.27 -9.50 10.98
N VAL A 128 -2.15 -9.72 9.66
CA VAL A 128 -3.21 -9.52 8.68
C VAL A 128 -3.06 -10.50 7.51
N SER A 129 -4.18 -10.96 6.96
CA SER A 129 -4.20 -11.75 5.73
C SER A 129 -5.49 -11.48 4.94
N ASN A 130 -5.35 -11.23 3.64
CA ASN A 130 -6.43 -11.03 2.69
C ASN A 130 -6.23 -11.96 1.48
N GLY A 131 -7.00 -13.06 1.44
CA GLY A 131 -6.97 -14.04 0.33
C GLY A 131 -7.81 -13.65 -0.89
N ARG A 132 -8.31 -12.41 -0.98
CA ARG A 132 -9.20 -11.98 -2.07
C ARG A 132 -8.50 -11.12 -3.10
N ILE A 133 -7.41 -10.45 -2.72
CA ILE A 133 -6.62 -9.65 -3.65
C ILE A 133 -5.74 -10.58 -4.48
N THR A 134 -6.03 -10.63 -5.78
CA THR A 134 -5.23 -11.37 -6.76
C THR A 134 -4.31 -10.45 -7.57
N LYS A 135 -4.64 -9.15 -7.62
CA LYS A 135 -3.90 -8.12 -8.33
C LYS A 135 -3.70 -6.89 -7.46
N LEU A 136 -2.46 -6.43 -7.35
CA LEU A 136 -2.07 -5.18 -6.68
C LEU A 136 -1.58 -4.18 -7.73
N CYS A 137 -2.15 -2.98 -7.73
CA CYS A 137 -1.66 -1.90 -8.58
C CYS A 137 -0.82 -0.95 -7.73
N VAL A 138 0.46 -0.80 -8.08
CA VAL A 138 1.37 0.13 -7.44
C VAL A 138 1.64 1.31 -8.38
N GLY A 139 1.44 2.54 -7.89
CA GLY A 139 1.80 3.74 -8.64
C GLY A 139 3.30 3.99 -8.60
N TYR A 140 3.71 5.26 -8.49
CA TYR A 140 5.12 5.62 -8.27
C TYR A 140 5.57 5.20 -6.86
N SER A 141 5.95 3.92 -6.71
CA SER A 141 6.34 3.32 -5.44
C SER A 141 7.82 2.93 -5.50
N PRO A 142 8.76 3.77 -5.05
CA PRO A 142 10.18 3.46 -5.11
C PRO A 142 10.52 2.24 -4.25
N ILE A 143 11.49 1.45 -4.68
CA ILE A 143 11.95 0.24 -3.99
C ILE A 143 13.45 0.08 -4.28
N VAL A 144 14.20 -0.48 -3.34
CA VAL A 144 15.64 -0.74 -3.46
C VAL A 144 15.93 -2.23 -3.33
N ASP A 145 17.05 -2.69 -3.90
CA ASP A 145 17.38 -4.13 -3.97
C ASP A 145 17.34 -4.83 -2.61
N ALA A 146 17.82 -4.15 -1.56
CA ALA A 146 17.83 -4.65 -0.18
C ALA A 146 16.42 -5.00 0.37
N THR A 147 15.36 -4.42 -0.20
CA THR A 147 13.97 -4.57 0.28
C THR A 147 13.11 -5.51 -0.56
N ILE A 148 13.59 -5.94 -1.74
CA ILE A 148 12.81 -6.74 -2.70
C ILE A 148 12.30 -8.04 -2.09
N HIS A 149 13.18 -8.84 -1.48
CA HIS A 149 12.81 -10.12 -0.87
C HIS A 149 11.88 -9.94 0.34
N VAL A 150 12.11 -8.90 1.14
CA VAL A 150 11.30 -8.60 2.32
C VAL A 150 9.89 -8.21 1.91
N ILE A 151 9.74 -7.38 0.87
CA ILE A 151 8.44 -6.99 0.31
C ILE A 151 7.72 -8.19 -0.29
N ALA A 152 8.41 -9.02 -1.07
CA ALA A 152 7.80 -10.22 -1.67
C ALA A 152 7.30 -11.19 -0.58
N SER A 153 8.09 -11.45 0.45
CA SER A 153 7.70 -12.27 1.60
C SER A 153 6.52 -11.65 2.37
N CYS A 154 6.57 -10.34 2.60
CA CYS A 154 5.48 -9.59 3.23
C CYS A 154 4.18 -9.74 2.45
N PHE A 155 4.20 -9.46 1.16
CA PHE A 155 3.04 -9.57 0.27
C PHE A 155 2.50 -10.99 0.17
N LYS A 156 3.37 -11.99 0.10
CA LYS A 156 2.93 -13.39 0.10
C LYS A 156 2.20 -13.76 1.39
N SER A 157 2.62 -13.20 2.54
CA SER A 157 1.98 -13.47 3.82
C SER A 157 0.65 -12.71 3.99
N ILE A 158 0.60 -11.42 3.63
CA ILE A 158 -0.60 -10.58 3.83
C ILE A 158 -1.63 -10.72 2.70
N MET A 159 -1.22 -11.15 1.51
CA MET A 159 -2.07 -11.39 0.34
C MET A 159 -1.69 -12.73 -0.31
N PRO A 160 -2.03 -13.88 0.31
CA PRO A 160 -1.57 -15.18 -0.14
C PRO A 160 -2.02 -15.56 -1.56
N SER A 161 -3.09 -14.95 -2.06
CA SER A 161 -3.66 -15.15 -3.40
C SER A 161 -3.16 -14.13 -4.43
N LEU A 162 -2.22 -13.25 -4.07
CA LEU A 162 -1.65 -12.27 -5.00
C LEU A 162 -0.82 -12.98 -6.08
N VAL A 163 -1.22 -12.79 -7.33
CA VAL A 163 -0.55 -13.37 -8.51
C VAL A 163 0.00 -12.30 -9.45
N GLN A 164 -0.42 -11.04 -9.32
CA GLN A 164 -0.03 -9.97 -10.24
C GLN A 164 0.21 -8.64 -9.52
N ILE A 165 1.35 -8.03 -9.78
CA ILE A 165 1.68 -6.64 -9.43
C ILE A 165 1.76 -5.85 -10.73
N GLU A 166 0.93 -4.83 -10.86
CA GLU A 166 1.00 -3.86 -11.96
C GLU A 166 1.65 -2.57 -11.45
N CYS A 167 2.82 -2.22 -12.00
CA CYS A 167 3.47 -0.95 -11.73
C CYS A 167 3.31 -0.02 -12.93
N ARG A 168 2.70 1.16 -12.73
CA ARG A 168 2.54 2.15 -13.81
C ARG A 168 3.85 2.82 -14.21
N ALA A 169 4.79 2.94 -13.27
CA ALA A 169 6.16 3.35 -13.56
C ALA A 169 6.94 2.13 -14.08
N ARG A 170 7.69 2.27 -15.18
CA ARG A 170 8.63 1.22 -15.59
C ARG A 170 9.71 1.09 -14.52
N ASN A 171 9.56 0.11 -13.64
CA ASN A 171 10.45 -0.14 -12.51
C ASN A 171 10.80 -1.64 -12.50
N GLU A 172 12.07 -1.94 -12.71
CA GLU A 172 12.58 -3.31 -12.85
C GLU A 172 12.53 -4.08 -11.55
N GLN A 173 12.70 -3.38 -10.42
CA GLN A 173 12.63 -3.97 -9.09
C GLN A 173 11.23 -4.52 -8.79
N TRP A 174 10.16 -3.85 -9.24
CA TRP A 174 8.80 -4.40 -9.14
C TRP A 174 8.60 -5.69 -9.95
N ARG A 175 9.31 -5.84 -11.08
CA ARG A 175 9.31 -7.12 -11.82
C ARG A 175 10.02 -8.21 -11.04
N LEU A 176 11.10 -7.89 -10.34
CA LEU A 176 11.80 -8.85 -9.47
C LEU A 176 10.90 -9.30 -8.31
N VAL A 177 10.19 -8.37 -7.65
CA VAL A 177 9.18 -8.72 -6.63
C VAL A 177 8.12 -9.65 -7.20
N GLN A 178 7.57 -9.34 -8.38
CA GLN A 178 6.58 -10.17 -9.08
C GLN A 178 7.11 -11.59 -9.37
N ASN A 179 8.35 -11.73 -9.83
CA ASN A 179 8.96 -13.02 -10.12
C ASN A 179 9.13 -13.88 -8.86
N ILE A 180 9.54 -13.26 -7.75
CA ILE A 180 9.67 -13.94 -6.44
C ILE A 180 8.29 -14.38 -5.94
N LEU A 181 7.25 -13.58 -6.14
CA LEU A 181 5.88 -14.01 -5.81
C LEU A 181 5.44 -15.23 -6.64
N GLY A 182 5.82 -15.29 -7.92
CA GLY A 182 5.58 -16.44 -8.78
C GLY A 182 6.21 -17.72 -8.25
N SER A 183 7.47 -17.67 -7.80
CA SER A 183 8.15 -18.86 -7.27
C SER A 183 7.55 -19.39 -5.97
N TYR A 184 6.89 -18.55 -5.17
CA TYR A 184 6.12 -19.00 -4.02
C TYR A 184 4.82 -19.74 -4.38
N ASN A 185 4.27 -19.50 -5.57
CA ASN A 185 3.05 -20.16 -6.03
C ASN A 185 3.34 -21.51 -6.70
N ASP A 186 4.54 -21.66 -7.27
CA ASP A 186 5.01 -22.88 -7.93
C ASP A 186 5.66 -23.89 -6.95
N GLY A 187 5.14 -23.99 -5.71
CA GLY A 187 5.60 -24.96 -4.73
C GLY A 187 5.74 -26.38 -5.32
N PRO A 188 6.64 -27.22 -4.77
CA PRO A 188 7.06 -28.47 -5.42
C PRO A 188 5.84 -29.29 -5.83
N ARG A 189 5.66 -29.45 -7.15
CA ARG A 189 4.64 -30.35 -7.69
C ARG A 189 4.90 -31.72 -7.08
N ALA A 190 3.98 -32.18 -6.23
CA ALA A 190 4.01 -33.53 -5.71
C ALA A 190 4.04 -34.48 -6.92
N VAL A 191 5.19 -35.13 -7.10
CA VAL A 191 5.33 -36.24 -8.04
C VAL A 191 4.59 -37.40 -7.39
N HIS A 192 3.40 -37.70 -7.89
CA HIS A 192 2.70 -38.96 -7.63
C HIS A 192 3.13 -40.00 -8.64
#